data_AF-A0A4Y6V3M3-F1
#
_entry.id   AF-A0A4Y6V3M3-F1
#
_cell.length_a   1.000
_cell.length_b   1.000
_cell.length_c   1.000
_cell.angle_alpha   90.00
_cell.angle_beta   90.00
_cell.angle_gamma   90.00
#
_symmetry.space_group_name_H-M   'P 1'
#
loop_
_entity.id
_entity.type
_entity.pdbx_description
1 polymer ?
#
loop_
_entity_poly.entity_id
_entity_poly.type
_entity_poly.pdbx_seq_one_letter_code
_entity_poly.pdbx_strand_id
1 'polypeptide(L)'
;MPNKILTTDTYHEEIRSRLGVSEGEVPDTQIDSFSVLPIAEARLIRTVPNYAELIGDDQIYLYGAAICAVAAMLAPSLSGRLKQSMKDFDFSYTKQTVDWAAMGAALQAEADGLIGLISTQTSGGLTAPTMHIAGPTRAKERWQR
;
A
#
# COMPACT_ATOMS: atom_id res chain seq x y z
N MET A 1 -5.25 20.49 4.29
CA MET A 1 -5.16 19.79 5.59
C MET A 1 -3.69 19.48 5.83
N PRO A 2 -3.18 19.57 7.06
CA PRO A 2 -1.78 19.18 7.32
C PRO A 2 -1.61 17.68 7.06
N ASN A 3 -0.55 17.31 6.32
CA ASN A 3 -0.17 15.93 6.07
C ASN A 3 0.18 15.26 7.40
N LYS A 4 -0.21 13.99 7.58
CA LYS A 4 -0.06 13.29 8.87
C LYS A 4 1.16 12.38 8.93
N ILE A 5 1.58 11.83 7.79
CA ILE A 5 2.67 10.86 7.71
C ILE A 5 3.80 11.42 6.83
N LEU A 6 3.44 12.05 5.72
CA LEU A 6 4.40 12.68 4.80
C LEU A 6 4.58 14.16 5.15
N THR A 7 5.39 14.42 6.18
CA THR A 7 5.65 15.79 6.69
C THR A 7 6.96 16.41 6.18
N THR A 8 7.74 15.67 5.40
CA THR A 8 9.03 16.11 4.83
C THR A 8 8.82 16.85 3.52
N ASP A 9 9.51 17.96 3.25
CA ASP A 9 9.32 18.65 1.96
C ASP A 9 9.89 17.86 0.75
N THR A 10 10.56 16.72 0.98
CA THR A 10 11.20 15.90 -0.06
C THR A 10 10.32 14.79 -0.63
N TYR A 11 9.13 14.52 -0.06
CA TYR A 11 8.33 13.35 -0.48
C TYR A 11 7.90 13.43 -1.95
N HIS A 12 7.71 14.63 -2.51
CA HIS A 12 7.36 14.79 -3.93
C HIS A 12 8.43 14.22 -4.86
N GLU A 13 9.71 14.47 -4.58
CA GLU A 13 10.83 13.97 -5.37
C GLU A 13 11.01 12.46 -5.19
N GLU A 14 10.83 11.94 -3.98
CA GLU A 14 10.96 10.51 -3.69
C GLU A 14 9.87 9.68 -4.40
N ILE A 15 8.63 10.18 -4.44
CA ILE A 15 7.52 9.55 -5.19
C ILE A 15 7.84 9.54 -6.69
N ARG A 16 8.32 10.66 -7.23
CA ARG A 16 8.71 10.77 -8.64
C ARG A 16 9.86 9.84 -9.00
N SER A 17 10.88 9.80 -8.16
CA SER A 17 12.06 8.93 -8.31
C SER A 17 11.65 7.45 -8.33
N ARG A 18 10.72 7.05 -7.45
CA ARG A 18 10.15 5.68 -7.43
C ARG A 18 9.35 5.33 -8.68
N LEU A 19 8.64 6.29 -9.25
CA LEU A 19 7.87 6.11 -10.49
C LEU A 19 8.72 6.25 -11.76
N GLY A 20 9.93 6.82 -11.66
CA GLY A 20 10.79 7.13 -12.80
C GLY A 20 10.23 8.25 -13.70
N VAL A 21 9.42 9.14 -13.14
CA VAL A 21 8.75 10.24 -13.87
C VAL A 21 9.33 11.59 -13.49
N SER A 22 9.27 12.55 -14.40
CA SER A 22 9.68 13.93 -14.15
C SER A 22 8.52 14.79 -13.63
N GLU A 23 8.85 15.95 -13.06
CA GLU A 23 7.87 16.94 -12.59
C GLU A 23 6.88 17.37 -13.68
N GLY A 24 7.31 17.38 -14.96
CA GLY A 24 6.43 17.70 -16.09
C GLY A 24 5.31 16.69 -16.32
N GLU A 25 5.50 15.43 -15.93
CA GLU A 25 4.47 14.40 -16.06
C GLU A 25 3.53 14.34 -14.84
N VAL A 26 4.09 14.57 -13.65
CA VAL A 26 3.34 14.61 -12.38
C VAL A 26 3.74 15.86 -11.57
N PRO A 27 2.99 16.97 -11.68
CA PRO A 27 3.24 18.18 -10.89
C PRO A 27 2.84 17.97 -9.43
N ASP A 28 3.41 18.78 -8.51
CA ASP A 28 3.16 18.66 -7.06
C ASP A 28 1.66 18.72 -6.73
N THR A 29 0.93 19.59 -7.44
CA THR A 29 -0.53 19.75 -7.29
C THR A 29 -1.34 18.47 -7.51
N GLN A 30 -0.82 17.51 -8.29
CA GLN A 30 -1.48 16.23 -8.47
C GLN A 30 -1.18 15.26 -7.34
N ILE A 31 0.04 15.30 -6.80
CA ILE A 31 0.41 14.48 -5.64
C ILE A 31 -0.40 14.96 -4.43
N ASP A 32 -0.51 16.27 -4.25
CA ASP A 32 -1.25 16.91 -3.16
C ASP A 32 -2.78 16.90 -3.35
N SER A 33 -3.26 16.34 -4.47
CA SER A 33 -4.68 16.21 -4.72
C SER A 33 -5.35 15.39 -3.63
N PHE A 34 -6.56 15.80 -3.22
CA PHE A 34 -7.33 15.10 -2.20
C PHE A 34 -7.59 13.63 -2.55
N SER A 35 -7.64 13.29 -3.84
CA SER A 35 -7.85 11.93 -4.32
C SER A 35 -6.64 11.01 -4.18
N VAL A 36 -5.47 11.54 -3.82
CA VAL A 36 -4.20 10.80 -3.82
C VAL A 36 -3.61 10.77 -2.41
N LEU A 37 -2.96 11.85 -1.98
CA LEU A 37 -2.21 11.87 -0.72
C LEU A 37 -3.11 11.61 0.51
N PRO A 38 -4.24 12.33 0.70
CA PRO A 38 -5.10 12.08 1.86
C PRO A 38 -5.75 10.69 1.88
N ILE A 39 -6.07 10.12 0.71
CA ILE A 39 -6.67 8.77 0.64
C ILE A 39 -5.62 7.71 0.94
N ALA A 40 -4.40 7.85 0.42
CA ALA A 40 -3.29 6.95 0.72
C ALA A 40 -2.96 6.95 2.23
N GLU A 41 -2.83 8.14 2.83
CA GLU A 41 -2.61 8.27 4.27
C GLU A 41 -3.77 7.67 5.08
N ALA A 42 -5.03 7.94 4.70
CA ALA A 42 -6.19 7.38 5.40
C ALA A 42 -6.23 5.85 5.34
N ARG A 43 -5.83 5.24 4.21
CA ARG A 43 -5.71 3.77 4.09
C ARG A 43 -4.64 3.22 5.05
N LEU A 44 -3.48 3.87 5.11
CA LEU A 44 -2.38 3.46 5.99
C LEU A 44 -2.72 3.61 7.47
N ILE A 45 -3.33 4.74 7.87
CA ILE A 45 -3.80 4.96 9.24
C ILE A 45 -4.84 3.91 9.65
N ARG A 46 -5.69 3.47 8.72
CA ARG A 46 -6.66 2.40 9.00
C ARG A 46 -5.99 1.05 9.25
N THR A 47 -4.90 0.77 8.55
CA THR A 47 -4.14 -0.47 8.72
C THR A 47 -3.25 -0.43 9.96
N VAL A 48 -2.67 0.74 10.25
CA VAL A 48 -1.77 0.96 11.39
C VAL A 48 -2.35 2.08 12.26
N PRO A 49 -3.34 1.78 13.13
CA PRO A 49 -3.97 2.80 13.97
C PRO A 49 -3.01 3.43 14.98
N ASN A 50 -1.93 2.73 15.35
CA ASN A 50 -0.90 3.20 16.28
C ASN A 50 0.24 3.96 15.59
N TYR A 51 0.02 4.49 14.38
CA TYR A 51 1.05 5.16 13.58
C TYR A 51 1.77 6.30 14.31
N ALA A 52 1.09 6.98 15.24
CA ALA A 52 1.64 8.10 16.00
C ALA A 52 2.61 7.68 17.12
N GLU A 53 2.61 6.41 17.50
CA GLU A 53 3.46 5.86 18.57
C GLU A 53 4.69 5.12 18.01
N LEU A 54 4.81 5.01 16.69
CA LEU A 54 5.95 4.36 16.02
C LEU A 54 7.19 5.25 16.10
N ILE A 55 8.32 4.66 16.48
CA ILE A 55 9.61 5.34 16.63
C ILE A 55 10.69 4.47 15.98
N GLY A 56 11.72 5.11 15.40
CA GLY A 56 12.87 4.40 14.84
C GLY A 56 12.55 3.73 13.51
N ASP A 57 12.94 2.46 13.35
CA ASP A 57 12.84 1.74 12.07
C ASP A 57 11.39 1.54 11.59
N ASP A 58 10.44 1.33 12.51
CA ASP A 58 9.02 1.17 12.17
C ASP A 58 8.43 2.46 11.54
N GLN A 59 8.91 3.63 11.95
CA GLN A 59 8.51 4.92 11.36
C GLN A 59 9.05 5.04 9.93
N ILE A 60 10.28 4.58 9.68
CA ILE A 60 10.90 4.57 8.35
C ILE A 60 10.12 3.63 7.42
N TYR A 61 9.71 2.46 7.90
CA TYR A 61 8.90 1.54 7.12
C TYR A 61 7.51 2.11 6.78
N LEU A 62 6.87 2.79 7.74
CA LEU A 62 5.59 3.45 7.48
C LEU A 62 5.72 4.59 6.45
N TYR A 63 6.79 5.39 6.55
CA TYR A 63 7.08 6.47 5.59
C TYR A 63 7.33 5.92 4.17
N GLY A 64 8.14 4.87 4.05
CA GLY A 64 8.36 4.20 2.76
C GLY A 64 7.09 3.57 2.19
N ALA A 65 6.26 2.96 3.04
CA ALA A 65 4.97 2.42 2.63
C ALA A 65 4.01 3.51 2.15
N ALA A 66 4.03 4.70 2.76
CA ALA A 66 3.26 5.86 2.33
C ALA A 66 3.64 6.33 0.93
N ILE A 67 4.94 6.43 0.65
CA ILE A 67 5.45 6.79 -0.68
C ILE A 67 5.00 5.76 -1.72
N CYS A 68 5.19 4.46 -1.45
CA CYS A 68 4.79 3.41 -2.38
C CYS A 68 3.27 3.37 -2.60
N ALA A 69 2.46 3.60 -1.56
CA ALA A 69 1.01 3.63 -1.67
C ALA A 69 0.51 4.82 -2.52
N VAL A 70 1.12 6.00 -2.35
CA VAL A 70 0.82 7.19 -3.17
C VAL A 70 1.24 6.94 -4.63
N ALA A 71 2.43 6.41 -4.84
CA ALA A 71 2.92 6.06 -6.17
C ALA A 71 2.01 5.04 -6.88
N ALA A 72 1.55 4.02 -6.17
CA ALA A 72 0.62 3.02 -6.70
C ALA A 72 -0.73 3.61 -7.12
N MET A 73 -1.24 4.63 -6.41
CA MET A 73 -2.47 5.33 -6.80
C MET A 73 -2.29 6.19 -8.05
N LEU A 74 -1.11 6.77 -8.24
CA LEU A 74 -0.79 7.60 -9.39
C LEU A 74 -0.49 6.78 -10.65
N ALA A 75 0.05 5.56 -10.52
CA ALA A 75 0.47 4.72 -11.63
C ALA A 75 -0.63 4.45 -12.70
N PRO A 76 -1.91 4.13 -12.36
CA PRO A 76 -2.97 3.99 -13.35
C PRO A 76 -3.23 5.28 -14.14
N SER A 77 -3.12 6.44 -13.49
CA SER A 77 -3.37 7.74 -14.13
C SER A 77 -2.26 8.15 -15.11
N LEU A 78 -1.03 7.68 -14.87
CA LEU A 78 0.12 7.88 -15.76
C LEU A 78 -0.07 7.17 -17.10
N SER A 79 -0.69 5.99 -17.11
CA SER A 79 -0.96 5.25 -18.35
C SER A 79 -1.79 6.05 -19.37
N GLY A 80 -2.68 6.93 -18.90
CA GLY A 80 -3.49 7.81 -19.75
C GLY A 80 -2.72 9.06 -20.20
N ARG A 81 -1.93 9.66 -19.31
CA ARG A 81 -1.16 10.89 -19.57
C ARG A 81 -0.01 10.66 -20.55
N LEU A 82 0.73 9.57 -20.38
CA LEU A 82 1.81 9.19 -21.30
C LEU A 82 1.29 8.88 -22.71
N LYS A 83 0.11 8.27 -22.83
CA LYS A 83 -0.55 8.05 -24.13
C LYS A 83 -0.95 9.36 -24.80
N GLN A 84 -1.41 10.36 -24.04
CA GLN A 84 -1.72 11.69 -24.58
C GLN A 84 -0.46 12.43 -25.04
N SER A 85 0.62 12.39 -24.25
CA SER A 85 1.91 12.99 -24.63
C SER A 85 2.49 12.37 -25.91
N MET A 86 2.35 11.06 -26.09
CA MET A 86 2.82 10.35 -27.30
C MET A 86 2.06 10.73 -28.57
N LYS A 87 0.81 11.19 -28.47
CA LYS A 87 0.04 11.63 -29.64
C LYS A 87 0.48 13.01 -30.14
N ASP A 88 1.11 13.81 -29.28
CA ASP A 88 1.54 15.19 -29.58
C ASP A 88 2.98 15.26 -30.11
N PHE A 89 3.79 14.21 -29.87
CA PHE A 89 5.20 14.16 -30.27
C PHE A 89 5.41 13.06 -31.32
N ASP A 90 5.45 13.45 -32.60
CA ASP A 90 5.67 12.57 -33.76
C ASP A 90 7.14 12.11 -33.88
N PHE A 91 7.69 11.59 -32.78
CA PHE A 91 8.97 10.90 -32.76
C PHE A 91 8.78 9.49 -32.19
N SER A 92 8.86 8.51 -33.08
CA SER A 92 9.00 7.10 -32.80
C SER A 92 10.34 6.83 -32.08
N TYR A 93 10.42 7.15 -30.79
CA TYR A 93 11.28 6.42 -29.89
C TYR A 93 10.47 5.28 -29.31
N THR A 94 10.95 4.06 -29.53
CA THR A 94 10.45 2.81 -28.95
C THR A 94 10.57 2.87 -27.42
N LYS A 95 9.73 3.66 -26.75
CA LYS A 95 9.56 3.59 -25.30
C LYS A 95 8.96 2.22 -25.03
N GLN A 96 9.78 1.37 -24.42
CA GLN A 96 9.40 0.10 -23.82
C GLN A 96 8.00 0.26 -23.21
N THR A 97 7.04 -0.55 -23.64
CA THR A 97 5.67 -0.55 -23.11
C THR A 97 5.74 -0.92 -21.63
N VAL A 98 5.96 0.09 -20.78
CA VAL A 98 5.91 -0.08 -19.34
C VAL A 98 4.45 -0.31 -18.98
N ASP A 99 4.14 -1.49 -18.48
CA ASP A 99 2.83 -1.78 -17.94
C ASP A 99 2.69 -1.08 -16.58
N TRP A 100 2.17 0.14 -16.61
CA TRP A 100 1.92 0.95 -15.42
C TRP A 100 0.90 0.32 -14.47
N ALA A 101 0.01 -0.56 -14.96
CA ALA A 101 -0.91 -1.28 -14.10
C ALA A 101 -0.16 -2.37 -13.31
N ALA A 102 0.74 -3.11 -13.98
CA ALA A 102 1.62 -4.07 -13.31
C ALA A 102 2.58 -3.37 -12.34
N MET A 103 3.15 -2.22 -12.71
CA MET A 103 4.00 -1.42 -11.83
C MET A 103 3.25 -0.90 -10.60
N GLY A 104 2.01 -0.43 -10.78
CA GLY A 104 1.15 -0.04 -9.66
C GLY A 104 0.83 -1.20 -8.70
N ALA A 105 0.57 -2.39 -9.24
CA ALA A 105 0.34 -3.59 -8.43
C ALA A 105 1.61 -4.01 -7.66
N ALA A 106 2.79 -3.93 -8.27
CA ALA A 106 4.06 -4.20 -7.61
C ALA A 106 4.35 -3.19 -6.48
N LEU A 107 4.12 -1.90 -6.72
CA LEU A 107 4.29 -0.84 -5.70
C LEU A 107 3.30 -1.02 -4.54
N GLN A 108 2.07 -1.44 -4.81
CA GLN A 108 1.11 -1.76 -3.76
C GLN A 108 1.57 -2.98 -2.94
N ALA A 109 2.08 -4.03 -3.59
CA ALA A 109 2.61 -5.20 -2.89
C ALA A 109 3.86 -4.86 -2.04
N GLU A 110 4.72 -3.95 -2.50
CA GLU A 110 5.83 -3.43 -1.70
C GLU A 110 5.33 -2.64 -0.49
N ALA A 111 4.32 -1.77 -0.66
CA ALA A 111 3.72 -1.05 0.44
C ALA A 111 3.15 -2.01 1.49
N ASP A 112 2.43 -3.05 1.04
CA ASP A 112 1.85 -4.06 1.93
C ASP A 112 2.94 -4.89 2.63
N GLY A 113 4.06 -5.18 1.94
CA GLY A 113 5.23 -5.85 2.53
C GLY A 113 5.93 -5.01 3.61
N LEU A 114 6.10 -3.71 3.36
CA LEU A 114 6.66 -2.76 4.35
C LEU A 114 5.77 -2.64 5.58
N ILE A 115 4.44 -2.59 5.39
CA ILE A 115 3.48 -2.63 6.50
C ILE A 115 3.59 -3.97 7.26
N GLY A 116 3.78 -5.07 6.55
CA GLY A 116 4.01 -6.40 7.12
C GLY A 116 5.23 -6.51 8.03
N LEU A 117 6.26 -5.68 7.80
CA LEU A 117 7.47 -5.61 8.62
C LEU A 117 7.31 -4.78 9.90
N ILE A 118 6.23 -3.98 10.01
CA ILE A 118 5.98 -3.18 11.21
C ILE A 118 5.64 -4.12 12.36
N SER A 119 6.56 -4.16 13.33
CA SER A 119 6.57 -5.07 14.49
C SER A 119 5.31 -4.98 15.36
N THR A 120 4.62 -3.85 15.31
CA THR A 120 3.42 -3.53 16.08
C THR A 120 2.11 -3.93 15.41
N GLN A 121 2.15 -4.60 14.25
CA GLN A 121 0.97 -5.32 13.78
C GLN A 121 0.68 -6.46 14.76
N THR A 122 -0.10 -6.12 15.79
CA THR A 122 -0.88 -7.09 16.54
C THR A 122 -1.79 -7.72 15.50
N SER A 123 -1.35 -8.83 14.93
CA SER A 123 -2.19 -9.79 14.25
C SER A 123 -3.33 -10.08 15.20
N GLY A 124 -4.44 -9.35 15.03
CA GLY A 124 -5.66 -9.53 15.82
C GLY A 124 -5.94 -11.01 15.81
N GLY A 125 -5.90 -11.60 17.02
CA GLY A 125 -5.70 -13.03 17.20
C GLY A 125 -6.53 -13.83 16.21
N LEU A 126 -5.83 -14.59 15.36
CA LEU A 126 -6.41 -15.80 14.80
C LEU A 126 -6.64 -16.72 15.99
N THR A 127 -7.76 -16.52 16.70
CA THR A 127 -8.36 -17.55 17.52
C THR A 127 -8.66 -18.68 16.54
N ALA A 128 -7.70 -19.60 16.40
CA ALA A 128 -7.95 -20.85 15.70
C ALA A 128 -9.24 -21.41 16.31
N PRO A 129 -10.25 -21.77 15.50
CA PRO A 129 -11.46 -22.36 16.04
C PRO A 129 -11.03 -23.60 16.82
N THR A 130 -11.15 -23.54 18.14
CA THR A 130 -10.84 -24.68 19.01
C THR A 130 -11.88 -25.74 18.67
N MET A 131 -11.51 -26.69 17.82
CA MET A 131 -12.36 -27.86 17.55
C MET A 131 -12.39 -28.71 18.81
N HIS A 132 -13.44 -28.52 19.61
CA HIS A 132 -13.77 -29.45 20.69
C HIS A 132 -14.30 -30.74 20.09
N ILE A 133 -13.46 -31.77 20.00
CA ILE A 133 -13.90 -33.14 19.73
C ILE A 133 -14.64 -33.63 20.98
N ALA A 134 -15.96 -33.43 21.01
CA ALA A 134 -16.82 -34.05 21.99
C ALA A 134 -16.85 -35.56 21.73
N GLY A 135 -16.12 -36.33 22.53
CA GLY A 135 -16.12 -37.78 22.46
C GLY A 135 -17.52 -38.34 22.74
N PRO A 136 -17.97 -39.40 22.04
CA PRO A 136 -19.26 -40.00 22.32
C PRO A 136 -19.23 -40.67 23.69
N THR A 137 -19.95 -40.08 24.64
CA THR A 137 -20.24 -40.70 25.95
C THR A 137 -21.15 -41.90 25.69
N ARG A 138 -20.58 -43.10 25.50
CA ARG A 138 -21.39 -44.33 25.47
C ARG A 138 -21.77 -44.69 26.91
N ALA A 139 -22.93 -44.18 27.32
CA ALA A 139 -23.62 -44.60 28.52
C ALA A 139 -23.84 -46.13 28.51
N LYS A 140 -23.67 -46.73 29.69
CA LYS A 140 -23.78 -48.17 29.95
C LYS A 140 -25.17 -48.68 29.58
N GLU A 141 -25.23 -49.80 28.85
CA GLU A 141 -26.33 -50.75 29.02
C GLU A 141 -25.76 -52.11 29.39
N ARG A 142 -25.92 -52.43 30.67
CA ARG A 142 -25.92 -53.79 31.20
C ARG A 142 -27.03 -54.55 30.46
N TRP A 143 -26.75 -55.75 29.95
CA TRP A 143 -27.66 -56.89 30.07
C TRP A 143 -26.87 -58.20 30.06
N GLN A 144 -27.21 -59.03 31.04
CA GLN A 144 -26.70 -60.37 31.29
C GLN A 144 -27.42 -61.37 30.38
N ARG A 145 -26.71 -62.37 29.87
CA ARG A 145 -27.16 -63.77 29.80
C ARG A 145 -25.98 -64.70 29.52
#